data_AF-A0A382ZJN1-F1
#
_entry.id   AF-A0A382ZJN1-F1
#
_cell.length_a   1.000
_cell.length_b   1.000
_cell.length_c   1.000
_cell.angle_alpha   90.00
_cell.angle_beta   90.00
_cell.angle_gamma   90.00
#
_symmetry.space_group_name_H-M   'P 1'
#
loop_
_entity.id
_entity.type
_entity.pdbx_description
1 polymer ?
#
loop_
_entity_poly.entity_id
_entity_poly.type
_entity_poly.pdbx_seq_one_letter_code
_entity_poly.pdbx_strand_id
1 'polypeptide(L)'
;MVIGSGPIIIGQAAEFDYAGTQACKSLKEEGVEVVLVNSNPATIMTDEDVADHVYIEPLTIEVIERIIEREQPDGIIVTLGGQTGLNLGVDL
;
A
#
# COMPACT_ATOMS: atom_id res chain seq x y z
N MET A 1 -3.70 0.64 -7.32
CA MET A 1 -2.54 0.65 -6.41
C MET A 1 -2.97 0.99 -4.98
N VAL A 2 -2.43 0.30 -3.98
CA VAL A 2 -2.68 0.53 -2.56
C VAL A 2 -1.38 1.04 -1.91
N ILE A 3 -1.47 2.14 -1.15
CA ILE A 3 -0.34 2.66 -0.36
C ILE A 3 -0.48 2.18 1.09
N GLY A 4 0.53 1.45 1.57
CA GLY A 4 0.60 0.92 2.91
C GLY A 4 0.95 1.95 3.98
N SER A 5 1.03 1.49 5.23
CA SER A 5 1.22 2.35 6.40
C SER A 5 2.68 2.64 6.75
N GLY A 6 3.61 1.87 6.21
CA GLY A 6 5.02 1.93 6.55
C GLY A 6 5.32 1.25 7.90
N PRO A 7 6.38 1.67 8.62
CA PRO A 7 6.79 1.03 9.86
C PRO A 7 5.74 1.20 10.95
N ILE A 8 5.62 0.20 11.83
CA ILE A 8 4.75 0.25 13.00
C ILE A 8 5.28 1.28 13.99
N ILE A 9 4.45 2.28 14.31
CA ILE A 9 4.72 3.31 15.32
C ILE A 9 3.55 3.44 16.29
N ILE A 10 3.77 4.04 17.46
CA ILE A 10 2.68 4.29 18.41
C ILE A 10 1.61 5.18 17.75
N GLY A 11 0.37 4.69 17.69
CA GLY A 11 -0.75 5.37 17.02
C GLY A 11 -0.94 5.01 15.55
N GLN A 12 -0.03 4.22 14.96
CA GLN A 12 -0.20 3.59 13.65
C GLN A 12 0.40 2.19 13.67
N ALA A 13 -0.40 1.23 14.15
CA ALA A 13 0.05 -0.12 14.39
C ALA A 13 -0.64 -1.12 13.45
N ALA A 14 -0.89 -2.33 13.94
CA ALA A 14 -1.35 -3.48 13.16
C ALA A 14 -2.76 -3.28 12.55
N GLU A 15 -3.55 -2.31 13.02
CA GLU A 15 -4.86 -2.01 12.46
C GLU A 15 -4.81 -1.62 10.98
N PHE A 16 -3.77 -0.89 10.55
CA PHE A 16 -3.60 -0.50 9.15
C PHE A 16 -3.07 -1.63 8.29
N ASP A 17 -2.24 -2.52 8.86
CA ASP A 17 -1.81 -3.76 8.20
C ASP A 17 -3.03 -4.66 7.90
N TYR A 18 -3.90 -4.83 8.90
CA TYR A 18 -5.12 -5.60 8.73
C TYR A 18 -6.05 -4.99 7.68
N ALA A 19 -6.33 -3.69 7.78
CA ALA A 19 -7.20 -3.00 6.83
C ALA A 19 -6.65 -3.03 5.40
N GLY A 20 -5.34 -2.81 5.23
CA GLY A 20 -4.65 -2.92 3.94
C GLY A 20 -4.75 -4.34 3.37
N THR A 21 -4.51 -5.36 4.19
CA THR A 21 -4.63 -6.78 3.79
C THR A 21 -6.06 -7.10 3.32
N GLN A 22 -7.09 -6.67 4.06
CA GLN A 22 -8.48 -6.92 3.67
C GLN A 22 -8.83 -6.22 2.36
N ALA A 23 -8.39 -4.98 2.16
CA ALA A 23 -8.65 -4.27 0.92
C ALA A 23 -8.00 -4.94 -0.29
N CYS A 24 -6.74 -5.36 -0.18
CA CYS A 24 -6.07 -6.10 -1.27
C CYS A 24 -6.84 -7.38 -1.62
N LYS A 25 -7.26 -8.15 -0.60
CA LYS A 25 -8.06 -9.36 -0.82
C LYS A 25 -9.39 -9.08 -1.49
N SER A 26 -10.14 -8.10 -1.01
CA SER A 26 -11.44 -7.73 -1.60
C SER A 26 -11.30 -7.22 -3.04
N LEU A 27 -10.26 -6.46 -3.35
CA LEU A 27 -9.99 -6.03 -4.73
C LEU A 27 -9.67 -7.23 -5.65
N LYS A 28 -8.83 -8.16 -5.20
CA LYS A 28 -8.50 -9.37 -5.95
C LYS A 28 -9.74 -10.26 -6.17
N GLU A 29 -10.61 -10.39 -5.17
CA GLU A 29 -11.88 -11.14 -5.27
C GLU A 29 -12.82 -10.57 -6.34
N GLU A 30 -12.79 -9.24 -6.54
CA GLU A 30 -13.54 -8.54 -7.60
C GLU A 30 -12.80 -8.55 -8.96
N GLY A 31 -11.67 -9.25 -9.07
CA GLY A 31 -10.88 -9.35 -10.30
C GLY A 31 -10.07 -8.10 -10.63
N VAL A 32 -9.81 -7.23 -9.65
CA VAL A 32 -8.94 -6.06 -9.80
C VAL A 32 -7.50 -6.46 -9.51
N GLU A 33 -6.59 -6.09 -10.41
CA GLU A 33 -5.15 -6.25 -10.22
C GLU A 33 -4.64 -5.27 -9.15
N VAL A 34 -3.98 -5.81 -8.13
CA VAL A 34 -3.53 -5.05 -6.96
C VAL A 34 -2.02 -4.90 -6.97
N VAL A 35 -1.57 -3.66 -7.13
CA VAL A 35 -0.21 -3.23 -6.81
C VAL A 35 -0.20 -2.67 -5.39
N LEU A 36 0.56 -3.27 -4.49
CA LEU A 36 0.79 -2.79 -3.13
C LEU A 36 2.19 -2.19 -3.00
N VAL A 37 2.28 -1.01 -2.39
CA VAL A 37 3.57 -0.43 -1.95
C VAL A 37 3.57 -0.26 -0.44
N ASN A 38 4.56 -0.81 0.24
CA ASN A 38 4.74 -0.65 1.69
C ASN A 38 6.21 -0.73 2.07
N SER A 39 6.64 -0.08 3.16
CA SER A 39 8.05 -0.10 3.57
C SER A 39 8.37 -1.07 4.72
N ASN A 40 7.36 -1.77 5.25
CA ASN A 40 7.52 -2.63 6.43
C ASN A 40 7.44 -4.11 6.04
N PRO A 41 8.58 -4.84 6.01
CA PRO A 41 8.59 -6.25 5.62
C PRO A 41 7.99 -7.19 6.68
N ALA A 42 7.71 -6.70 7.89
CA ALA A 42 7.21 -7.51 9.00
C ALA A 42 5.67 -7.53 9.09
N THR A 43 4.97 -7.13 8.03
CA THR A 43 3.50 -7.05 7.99
C THR A 43 2.89 -8.17 7.17
N ILE A 44 1.64 -8.53 7.48
CA ILE A 44 0.91 -9.54 6.68
C ILE A 44 0.63 -8.99 5.29
N MET A 45 0.35 -7.69 5.16
CA MET A 45 0.02 -7.09 3.87
C MET A 45 1.14 -7.22 2.83
N THR A 46 2.40 -7.30 3.25
CA THR A 46 3.57 -7.45 2.36
C THR A 46 3.85 -8.90 1.95
N ASP A 47 2.99 -9.85 2.32
CA ASP A 47 3.07 -11.22 1.83
C ASP A 47 2.70 -11.26 0.32
N GLU A 48 3.40 -12.10 -0.43
CA GLU A 48 3.26 -12.21 -1.90
C GLU A 48 1.85 -12.66 -2.31
N ASP A 49 1.14 -13.39 -1.45
CA ASP A 49 -0.23 -13.85 -1.73
C ASP A 49 -1.28 -12.73 -1.62
N VAL A 50 -0.97 -11.61 -0.96
CA VAL A 50 -1.94 -10.56 -0.62
C VAL A 50 -2.25 -9.63 -1.78
N ALA A 51 -1.26 -9.30 -2.62
CA ALA A 51 -1.40 -8.46 -3.80
C ALA A 51 -0.95 -9.24 -5.05
N ASP A 52 -1.06 -8.66 -6.24
CA ASP A 52 -0.47 -9.26 -7.46
C ASP A 52 0.98 -8.78 -7.64
N HIS A 53 1.23 -7.53 -7.25
CA HIS A 53 2.56 -6.94 -7.20
C HIS A 53 2.80 -6.32 -5.82
N VAL A 54 3.87 -6.74 -5.15
CA VAL A 54 4.29 -6.19 -3.84
C VAL A 54 5.62 -5.47 -3.98
N TYR A 55 5.63 -4.17 -3.67
CA TYR A 55 6.82 -3.34 -3.61
C TYR A 55 7.16 -3.06 -2.15
N ILE A 56 8.24 -3.68 -1.65
CA ILE A 56 8.80 -3.39 -0.33
C ILE A 56 9.86 -2.30 -0.48
N GLU A 57 9.41 -1.05 -0.53
CA GLU A 57 10.23 0.12 -0.83
C GLU A 57 9.90 1.28 0.14
N PRO A 58 10.80 2.27 0.32
CA PRO A 58 10.49 3.46 1.11
C PRO A 58 9.25 4.20 0.61
N LEU A 59 8.38 4.61 1.52
CA LEU A 59 7.18 5.39 1.20
C LEU A 59 7.53 6.88 1.03
N THR A 60 8.24 7.21 -0.06
CA THR A 60 8.57 8.60 -0.47
C THR A 60 7.94 8.92 -1.82
N ILE A 61 7.72 10.20 -2.12
CA ILE A 61 7.08 10.63 -3.38
C ILE A 61 7.84 10.11 -4.60
N GLU A 62 9.16 10.22 -4.61
CA GLU A 62 9.98 9.83 -5.76
C GLU A 62 9.87 8.32 -6.05
N VAL A 63 9.76 7.50 -5.00
CA VAL A 63 9.59 6.06 -5.14
C VAL A 63 8.19 5.74 -5.67
N ILE A 64 7.16 6.39 -5.12
CA ILE A 64 5.77 6.17 -5.52
C ILE A 64 5.54 6.62 -6.96
N GLU A 65 6.04 7.78 -7.37
CA GLU A 65 5.98 8.28 -8.75
C GLU A 65 6.63 7.29 -9.72
N ARG A 66 7.83 6.78 -9.40
CA ARG A 66 8.52 5.77 -10.21
C ARG A 66 7.71 4.48 -10.38
N ILE A 67 6.98 4.07 -9.33
CA ILE A 67 6.11 2.89 -9.40
C ILE A 67 4.86 3.20 -10.23
N ILE A 68 4.25 4.38 -10.09
CA ILE A 68 3.12 4.83 -10.90
C ILE A 68 3.50 4.88 -12.39
N GLU A 69 4.68 5.41 -12.72
CA GLU A 69 5.18 5.45 -14.10
C GLU A 69 5.30 4.04 -14.71
N ARG A 70 5.72 3.07 -13.90
CA ARG A 70 5.90 1.68 -14.34
C ARG A 70 4.60 0.91 -14.45
N GLU A 71 3.75 1.01 -13.42
CA GLU A 71 2.54 0.20 -13.25
C GLU A 71 1.30 0.84 -13.88
N GLN A 72 1.31 2.16 -14.10
CA GLN A 72 0.22 2.95 -14.67
C GLN A 72 -1.17 2.59 -14.07
N PRO A 73 -1.33 2.64 -12.73
CA PRO A 73 -2.57 2.18 -12.09
C PRO A 73 -3.77 3.07 -12.43
N ASP A 74 -4.94 2.47 -12.64
CA ASP A 74 -6.20 3.20 -12.88
C ASP A 74 -6.67 4.04 -11.67
N GLY A 75 -6.21 3.68 -10.48
CA GLY A 75 -6.58 4.36 -9.24
C GLY A 75 -5.63 4.05 -8.08
N ILE A 76 -5.60 4.96 -7.11
CA ILE A 76 -4.74 4.89 -5.94
C ILE A 76 -5.59 4.96 -4.67
N ILE A 77 -5.39 4.00 -3.76
CA ILE A 77 -6.04 3.97 -2.45
C ILE A 77 -5.00 4.34 -1.39
N VAL A 78 -5.19 5.53 -0.81
CA VAL A 78 -4.29 6.10 0.20
C VAL A 78 -4.84 6.06 1.63
N THR A 79 -6.15 5.82 1.76
CA THR A 79 -6.87 5.90 3.05
C THR A 79 -6.58 4.73 4.00
N LEU A 80 -5.88 3.70 3.52
CA LEU A 80 -5.56 2.49 4.28
C LEU A 80 -4.15 2.53 4.89
N GLY A 81 -3.30 3.47 4.47
CA GLY A 81 -1.94 3.65 4.98
C GLY A 81 -1.84 4.54 6.22
N GLY A 82 -2.95 4.84 6.88
CA GLY A 82 -3.00 5.81 7.98
C GLY A 82 -2.45 7.18 7.57
N GLN A 83 -1.79 7.90 8.48
CA GLN A 83 -1.27 9.23 8.22
C GLN A 83 -0.21 9.26 7.12
N THR A 84 0.66 8.24 7.06
CA THR A 84 1.70 8.10 6.03
C THR A 84 1.09 8.09 4.64
N GLY A 85 0.14 7.17 4.40
CA GLY A 85 -0.54 7.06 3.11
C GLY A 85 -1.33 8.32 2.77
N LEU A 86 -2.06 8.88 3.74
CA LEU A 86 -2.86 10.10 3.53
C LEU A 86 -2.00 11.31 3.16
N ASN A 87 -0.85 11.51 3.81
CA ASN A 87 0.05 12.61 3.50
C ASN A 87 0.63 12.46 2.09
N LEU A 88 1.11 11.26 1.74
CA LEU A 88 1.61 10.98 0.40
C LEU A 88 0.54 11.22 -0.66
N GLY A 89 -0.71 10.84 -0.40
CA GLY A 89 -1.81 11.07 -1.33
C GLY A 89 -2.20 12.55 -1.52
N VAL A 90 -1.83 13.44 -0.60
CA VAL A 90 -2.04 14.89 -0.76
C VAL A 90 -0.90 15.52 -1.56
N ASP A 91 0.31 14.97 -1.44
CA ASP A 91 1.51 15.47 -2.08
C ASP A 91 1.71 14.93 -3.52
N LEU A 92 1.01 13.85 -3.89
CA LEU A 92 0.94 13.25 -5.25
C LEU A 92 -0.06 13.98 -6.16
#